data_AF-A0A8T9CT81-F1
#
_entry.id   AF-A0A8T9CT81-F1
#
_cell.length_a   1.000
_cell.length_b   1.000
_cell.length_c   1.000
_cell.angle_alpha   90.00
_cell.angle_beta   90.00
_cell.angle_gamma   90.00
#
_symmetry.space_group_name_H-M   'P 1'
#
loop_
_entity.id
_entity.type
_entity.pdbx_description
1 polymer ?
#
loop_
_entity_poly.entity_id
_entity_poly.type
_entity_poly.pdbx_seq_one_letter_code
_entity_poly.pdbx_strand_id
1 'polypeptide(L)'
;MQRKTLLSACIALALSGQGWAADITEIETTTGEKKNTNVTCPADPGKLSPEELKRLPSECSSVVEQNLMPWLVTGAATALITTLAIVELNDDDDHHRNNSPLPPTPPDDDSDDTPVPPTPGGDEIIPDDGPDDTPAPPKPIAFNNDVTLDKTAKTLTIRDSVFSYTENADGTISLQDSNGRKATINLWQIDETNNTVALEGMSADGATKWQYNHNGELVITGDNTTVNNTGKTIVDGKGATGTEIAGNNAVVNQDGELDVSGGGHGIDITGDSATVDNKGGMTVTDPDSIGIQIDGDKAVVNNDGDNAISNGSTGTQVNGDEATVNNNGNTTVDGKDSTGTEINGDQAIVNNDGDSTILDGGTGTRITGDDATANNSGNTTVDGQGSTGTEIAGNNAVVNQDGELDVSGGGHGIDITGDSATVDNKGGMTVADADSIGIQIDGDKAVVNNDGDNAISNGGTGTQVNGDEATVNNNGSTTVDGKDSTGTEINGDKAIVNNDGDSTILDGGTGTR
;
A
#
# COMPACT_ATOMS: atom_id res chain seq x y z
N MET A 1 -8.67 -35.24 10.98
CA MET A 1 -9.76 -34.26 10.72
C MET A 1 -9.35 -33.49 9.47
N GLN A 2 -10.28 -33.17 8.56
CA GLN A 2 -9.93 -32.40 7.36
C GLN A 2 -9.70 -30.94 7.74
N ARG A 3 -8.56 -30.35 7.36
CA ARG A 3 -8.44 -28.89 7.26
C ARG A 3 -9.35 -28.45 6.11
N LYS A 4 -10.29 -27.56 6.37
CA LYS A 4 -10.98 -26.81 5.32
C LYS A 4 -10.16 -25.56 5.05
N THR A 5 -9.51 -25.48 3.89
CA THR A 5 -9.16 -24.19 3.30
C THR A 5 -10.47 -23.49 2.93
N LEU A 6 -10.60 -22.22 3.28
CA LEU A 6 -11.75 -21.40 2.89
C LEU A 6 -11.46 -20.70 1.54
N LEU A 7 -12.52 -20.23 0.91
CA LEU A 7 -12.51 -19.58 -0.41
C LEU A 7 -12.06 -18.12 -0.21
N SER A 8 -11.09 -17.61 -0.97
CA SER A 8 -11.28 -16.98 -2.28
C SER A 8 -12.26 -15.79 -2.26
N ALA A 9 -11.66 -14.60 -2.39
CA ALA A 9 -12.28 -13.33 -2.77
C ALA A 9 -11.52 -12.78 -4.01
N CYS A 10 -11.85 -11.59 -4.52
CA CYS A 10 -11.32 -11.09 -5.80
C CYS A 10 -11.06 -9.57 -5.79
N ILE A 11 -10.15 -9.06 -6.64
CA ILE A 11 -10.20 -7.67 -7.14
C ILE A 11 -11.56 -7.45 -7.77
N ALA A 12 -12.38 -6.84 -6.95
CA ALA A 12 -13.71 -6.39 -7.21
C ALA A 12 -13.63 -4.94 -7.71
N LEU A 13 -12.96 -4.74 -8.85
CA LEU A 13 -12.92 -3.48 -9.62
C LEU A 13 -14.36 -2.98 -9.82
N ALA A 14 -14.83 -2.09 -8.95
CA ALA A 14 -16.18 -1.50 -9.06
C ALA A 14 -16.14 -0.36 -10.06
N LEU A 15 -16.14 -0.75 -11.33
CA LEU A 15 -16.28 0.12 -12.49
C LEU A 15 -17.76 0.51 -12.65
N SER A 16 -18.32 1.15 -11.62
CA SER A 16 -19.77 1.34 -11.46
C SER A 16 -20.12 2.60 -10.64
N GLY A 17 -20.07 3.77 -11.27
CA GLY A 17 -20.53 5.01 -10.66
C GLY A 17 -22.05 5.04 -10.47
N GLN A 18 -22.53 4.76 -9.26
CA GLN A 18 -23.94 4.96 -8.85
C GLN A 18 -24.06 5.66 -7.49
N GLY A 19 -23.24 6.69 -7.27
CA GLY A 19 -23.40 7.67 -6.19
C GLY A 19 -24.51 8.70 -6.50
N TRP A 20 -25.68 8.48 -5.90
CA TRP A 20 -26.84 9.38 -5.76
C TRP A 20 -26.76 10.79 -6.39
N ALA A 21 -27.45 10.99 -7.50
CA ALA A 21 -27.71 12.34 -8.03
C ALA A 21 -28.66 13.12 -7.11
N ALA A 22 -28.16 14.20 -6.51
CA ALA A 22 -28.98 15.30 -6.02
C ALA A 22 -29.21 16.31 -7.16
N ASP A 23 -30.43 16.87 -7.26
CA ASP A 23 -30.76 17.88 -8.28
C ASP A 23 -29.94 19.16 -8.07
N ILE A 24 -28.93 19.38 -8.91
CA ILE A 24 -28.29 20.69 -9.08
C ILE A 24 -28.78 21.30 -10.40
N THR A 25 -29.51 22.40 -10.30
CA THR A 25 -30.10 23.11 -11.45
C THR A 25 -29.03 23.76 -12.34
N GLU A 26 -29.35 23.92 -13.63
CA GLU A 26 -28.53 24.64 -14.63
C GLU A 26 -28.12 26.06 -14.19
N ILE A 27 -27.13 26.65 -14.91
CA ILE A 27 -26.44 27.97 -14.76
C ILE A 27 -24.98 27.76 -14.29
N GLU A 28 -23.92 28.25 -14.96
CA GLU A 28 -23.82 29.04 -16.21
C GLU A 28 -22.56 28.70 -17.02
N THR A 29 -22.52 29.11 -18.29
CA THR A 29 -21.34 28.93 -19.17
C THR A 29 -20.31 30.05 -19.02
N THR A 30 -19.05 29.72 -18.74
CA THR A 30 -17.90 30.63 -18.99
C THR A 30 -16.83 29.98 -19.87
N THR A 31 -16.49 30.64 -20.96
CA THR A 31 -15.55 30.17 -21.98
C THR A 31 -14.08 30.38 -21.57
N GLY A 32 -13.29 29.29 -21.53
CA GLY A 32 -11.84 29.34 -21.47
C GLY A 32 -11.20 28.81 -22.77
N GLU A 33 -10.49 29.67 -23.52
CA GLU A 33 -9.88 29.29 -24.80
C GLU A 33 -8.62 28.40 -24.62
N LYS A 34 -8.79 27.08 -24.52
CA LYS A 34 -7.68 26.15 -24.78
C LYS A 34 -7.34 26.18 -26.29
N LYS A 35 -6.13 26.64 -26.62
CA LYS A 35 -5.63 26.71 -27.99
C LYS A 35 -5.30 25.32 -28.53
N ASN A 36 -6.22 24.71 -29.28
CA ASN A 36 -5.92 23.50 -30.04
C ASN A 36 -4.91 23.80 -31.16
N THR A 37 -3.66 23.42 -30.95
CA THR A 37 -2.72 23.15 -32.03
C THR A 37 -3.09 21.81 -32.68
N ASN A 38 -3.77 21.85 -33.83
CA ASN A 38 -4.10 20.64 -34.60
C ASN A 38 -2.82 19.96 -35.14
N VAL A 39 -2.21 19.09 -34.33
CA VAL A 39 -1.16 18.17 -34.77
C VAL A 39 -1.78 17.25 -35.82
N THR A 40 -1.29 17.33 -37.05
CA THR A 40 -1.83 16.58 -38.19
C THR A 40 -0.95 15.36 -38.44
N CYS A 41 -1.29 14.25 -37.81
CA CYS A 41 -0.52 13.00 -37.94
C CYS A 41 -0.60 12.41 -39.37
N PRO A 42 0.43 11.67 -39.83
CA PRO A 42 0.40 11.02 -41.14
C PRO A 42 -0.68 9.94 -41.23
N ALA A 43 -1.46 9.94 -42.30
CA ALA A 43 -2.57 8.99 -42.51
C ALA A 43 -2.12 7.54 -42.86
N ASP A 44 -0.82 7.28 -42.96
CA ASP A 44 -0.26 5.99 -43.39
C ASP A 44 1.19 5.83 -42.87
N PRO A 45 1.39 5.51 -41.57
CA PRO A 45 2.74 5.43 -40.98
C PRO A 45 3.64 4.36 -41.61
N GLY A 46 3.06 3.29 -42.18
CA GLY A 46 3.76 2.18 -42.83
C GLY A 46 4.51 2.55 -44.13
N LYS A 47 4.47 3.82 -44.55
CA LYS A 47 5.25 4.36 -45.67
C LYS A 47 6.40 5.28 -45.26
N LEU A 48 6.56 5.57 -43.97
CA LEU A 48 7.65 6.42 -43.47
C LEU A 48 8.96 5.63 -43.35
N SER A 49 10.10 6.29 -43.57
CA SER A 49 11.40 5.71 -43.27
C SER A 49 11.67 5.69 -41.74
N PRO A 50 12.60 4.83 -41.25
CA PRO A 50 12.94 4.78 -39.82
C PRO A 50 13.48 6.11 -39.24
N GLU A 51 14.02 6.99 -40.07
CA GLU A 51 14.47 8.33 -39.65
C GLU A 51 13.33 9.35 -39.55
N GLU A 52 12.23 9.15 -40.29
CA GLU A 52 11.03 9.98 -40.23
C GLU A 52 10.12 9.56 -39.08
N LEU A 53 10.02 8.25 -38.81
CA LEU A 53 9.27 7.72 -37.67
C LEU A 53 9.78 8.30 -36.33
N LYS A 54 11.12 8.40 -36.18
CA LYS A 54 11.79 9.03 -35.03
C LYS A 54 11.64 10.57 -34.94
N ARG A 55 10.90 11.20 -35.86
CA ARG A 55 10.63 12.65 -35.88
C ARG A 55 9.14 12.98 -35.74
N LEU A 56 8.29 11.99 -35.48
CA LEU A 56 6.88 12.22 -35.18
C LEU A 56 6.71 12.82 -33.78
N PRO A 57 5.74 13.73 -33.58
CA PRO A 57 5.29 14.12 -32.24
C PRO A 57 4.73 12.91 -31.47
N SER A 58 4.88 12.91 -30.14
CA SER A 58 4.41 11.84 -29.25
C SER A 58 2.91 11.58 -29.36
N GLU A 59 2.12 12.62 -29.68
CA GLU A 59 0.67 12.55 -29.89
C GLU A 59 0.27 11.68 -31.10
N CYS A 60 1.22 11.34 -31.98
CA CYS A 60 1.00 10.45 -33.12
C CYS A 60 1.41 8.99 -32.87
N SER A 61 1.95 8.64 -31.69
CA SER A 61 2.50 7.30 -31.41
C SER A 61 1.44 6.18 -31.45
N SER A 62 0.23 6.46 -30.95
CA SER A 62 -0.88 5.51 -30.88
C SER A 62 -1.35 4.96 -32.24
N VAL A 63 -1.08 5.67 -33.34
CA VAL A 63 -1.41 5.23 -34.72
C VAL A 63 -0.37 4.22 -35.24
N VAL A 64 0.84 4.21 -34.66
CA VAL A 64 1.94 3.31 -35.04
C VAL A 64 1.74 1.92 -34.41
N GLU A 65 1.40 1.86 -33.12
CA GLU A 65 1.22 0.60 -32.38
C GLU A 65 0.04 -0.23 -32.88
N GLN A 66 -1.06 0.40 -33.33
CA GLN A 66 -2.22 -0.30 -33.90
C GLN A 66 -1.89 -1.16 -35.14
N ASN A 67 -0.73 -0.96 -35.78
CA ASN A 67 -0.28 -1.74 -36.94
C ASN A 67 0.73 -2.85 -36.58
N LEU A 68 1.07 -3.04 -35.30
CA LEU A 68 2.06 -4.00 -34.82
C LEU A 68 1.46 -5.24 -34.14
N MET A 69 0.18 -5.54 -34.39
CA MET A 69 -0.52 -6.72 -33.87
C MET A 69 -0.60 -7.90 -34.86
N PRO A 70 0.44 -8.76 -34.94
CA PRO A 70 0.27 -10.12 -35.45
C PRO A 70 0.76 -11.17 -34.44
N TRP A 71 -0.09 -11.67 -33.53
CA TRP A 71 0.10 -12.99 -32.88
C TRP A 71 -1.20 -13.55 -32.26
N LEU A 72 -1.93 -14.37 -33.03
CA LEU A 72 -2.74 -15.48 -32.49
C LEU A 72 -2.81 -16.67 -33.47
N VAL A 73 -1.73 -16.85 -34.23
CA VAL A 73 -1.42 -17.94 -35.16
C VAL A 73 0.07 -18.21 -34.94
N THR A 74 0.55 -19.41 -34.59
CA THR A 74 -0.02 -20.77 -34.78
C THR A 74 0.23 -21.64 -33.55
N GLY A 75 -0.61 -22.66 -33.34
CA GLY A 75 -0.15 -23.91 -32.75
C GLY A 75 0.65 -24.73 -33.79
N ALA A 76 1.65 -25.48 -33.34
CA ALA A 76 2.69 -26.14 -34.15
C ALA A 76 3.77 -25.19 -34.74
N ALA A 77 5.01 -25.70 -34.77
CA ALA A 77 6.21 -24.91 -35.03
C ALA A 77 6.44 -24.62 -36.53
N THR A 78 6.78 -23.36 -36.84
CA THR A 78 7.50 -22.95 -38.06
C THR A 78 8.53 -21.89 -37.68
N ALA A 79 9.58 -21.73 -38.50
CA ALA A 79 10.73 -20.88 -38.19
C ALA A 79 11.00 -19.87 -39.32
N LEU A 80 11.47 -18.67 -38.93
CA LEU A 80 11.84 -17.54 -39.81
C LEU A 80 10.61 -16.96 -40.55
N ILE A 81 10.63 -15.78 -41.18
CA ILE A 81 11.70 -14.89 -41.69
C ILE A 81 11.23 -13.45 -41.39
N THR A 82 12.05 -12.52 -40.87
CA THR A 82 12.90 -11.62 -41.70
C THR A 82 14.08 -11.03 -40.93
N THR A 83 15.29 -11.33 -41.41
CA THR A 83 16.51 -10.56 -41.11
C THR A 83 16.63 -9.35 -42.04
N LEU A 84 17.09 -8.22 -41.50
CA LEU A 84 17.50 -7.04 -42.27
C LEU A 84 19.02 -6.86 -42.17
N ALA A 85 19.72 -7.51 -43.11
CA ALA A 85 21.08 -7.14 -43.54
C ALA A 85 20.95 -6.31 -44.85
N ILE A 86 21.96 -5.70 -45.47
CA ILE A 86 23.43 -5.90 -45.50
C ILE A 86 24.07 -4.47 -45.61
N VAL A 87 25.37 -4.24 -45.40
CA VAL A 87 26.43 -4.25 -46.45
C VAL A 87 27.81 -4.32 -45.79
N GLU A 88 28.74 -5.02 -46.44
CA GLU A 88 30.09 -5.35 -45.97
C GLU A 88 31.14 -4.27 -46.30
N LEU A 89 32.31 -4.38 -45.68
CA LEU A 89 33.60 -4.11 -46.33
C LEU A 89 34.58 -5.25 -45.99
N ASN A 90 35.21 -5.82 -47.02
CA ASN A 90 36.33 -6.75 -46.89
C ASN A 90 37.66 -5.99 -46.84
N ASP A 91 38.71 -6.65 -46.36
CA ASP A 91 39.96 -6.82 -47.11
C ASP A 91 40.78 -8.00 -46.51
N ASP A 92 41.74 -8.53 -47.29
CA ASP A 92 42.56 -9.71 -46.95
C ASP A 92 43.70 -9.40 -45.95
N ASP A 93 44.29 -10.42 -45.30
CA ASP A 93 45.67 -10.89 -45.62
C ASP A 93 46.09 -12.17 -44.82
N ASP A 94 47.32 -12.67 -45.04
CA ASP A 94 47.69 -14.09 -44.91
C ASP A 94 48.68 -14.47 -43.74
N HIS A 95 48.87 -15.79 -43.56
CA HIS A 95 50.08 -16.51 -43.14
C HIS A 95 50.44 -16.82 -41.66
N HIS A 96 50.53 -18.15 -41.39
CA HIS A 96 51.61 -18.87 -40.66
C HIS A 96 51.63 -18.88 -39.11
N ARG A 97 52.15 -19.88 -38.36
CA ARG A 97 52.71 -21.27 -38.52
C ARG A 97 52.93 -21.85 -37.08
N ASN A 98 53.24 -23.12 -36.74
CA ASN A 98 53.06 -24.48 -37.28
C ASN A 98 53.93 -25.46 -36.45
N ASN A 99 53.41 -26.57 -35.85
CA ASN A 99 54.19 -27.81 -35.59
C ASN A 99 53.39 -29.02 -35.04
N SER A 100 53.91 -30.23 -35.28
CA SER A 100 53.48 -31.56 -34.77
C SER A 100 54.72 -32.50 -34.76
N PRO A 101 54.80 -33.65 -34.03
CA PRO A 101 54.35 -34.94 -34.61
C PRO A 101 53.91 -36.08 -33.62
N LEU A 102 53.50 -37.23 -34.21
CA LEU A 102 53.15 -38.57 -33.65
C LEU A 102 54.43 -39.43 -33.36
N PRO A 103 54.45 -40.77 -33.09
CA PRO A 103 53.42 -41.86 -32.92
C PRO A 103 53.65 -42.68 -31.58
N PRO A 104 53.30 -43.99 -31.34
CA PRO A 104 52.64 -45.06 -32.14
C PRO A 104 51.58 -45.95 -31.36
N THR A 105 51.42 -47.21 -31.78
CA THR A 105 50.52 -48.32 -31.31
C THR A 105 51.38 -49.59 -31.01
N PRO A 106 50.96 -50.91 -31.00
CA PRO A 106 49.68 -51.65 -31.26
C PRO A 106 49.45 -52.81 -30.21
N PRO A 107 48.84 -53.98 -30.51
CA PRO A 107 47.72 -54.39 -31.41
C PRO A 107 46.43 -54.66 -30.56
N ASP A 108 45.52 -55.66 -30.64
CA ASP A 108 45.24 -56.94 -31.36
C ASP A 108 43.68 -57.10 -31.53
N ASP A 109 43.13 -58.30 -31.80
CA ASP A 109 42.52 -58.72 -33.09
C ASP A 109 41.40 -59.81 -32.87
N ASP A 110 40.64 -60.17 -33.93
CA ASP A 110 39.62 -61.26 -34.06
C ASP A 110 38.36 -61.19 -33.13
N SER A 111 37.15 -61.66 -33.49
CA SER A 111 36.55 -62.34 -34.67
C SER A 111 35.01 -62.13 -34.64
N ASP A 112 34.14 -62.51 -35.59
CA ASP A 112 34.09 -62.68 -37.06
C ASP A 112 32.61 -63.06 -37.41
N ASP A 113 32.30 -63.33 -38.68
CA ASP A 113 31.14 -64.08 -39.21
C ASP A 113 29.75 -63.40 -39.38
N THR A 114 29.24 -63.49 -40.61
CA THR A 114 27.87 -63.26 -41.10
C THR A 114 27.68 -64.04 -42.42
N PRO A 115 26.49 -64.20 -43.06
CA PRO A 115 25.09 -64.14 -42.60
C PRO A 115 24.26 -65.41 -42.98
N VAL A 116 23.00 -65.54 -42.54
CA VAL A 116 22.04 -66.55 -43.09
C VAL A 116 20.58 -66.06 -43.17
N PRO A 117 19.93 -66.11 -44.35
CA PRO A 117 18.47 -66.05 -44.55
C PRO A 117 17.93 -67.31 -45.29
N PRO A 118 16.61 -67.46 -45.57
CA PRO A 118 15.39 -66.98 -44.89
C PRO A 118 14.35 -68.11 -44.61
N THR A 119 13.31 -67.84 -43.81
CA THR A 119 11.99 -68.53 -43.91
C THR A 119 10.84 -67.60 -43.46
N PRO A 120 9.71 -67.49 -44.19
CA PRO A 120 8.57 -66.63 -43.80
C PRO A 120 7.40 -67.41 -43.14
N GLY A 121 6.59 -66.70 -42.35
CA GLY A 121 5.22 -67.12 -41.96
C GLY A 121 4.84 -66.78 -40.52
N GLY A 122 3.80 -65.95 -40.34
CA GLY A 122 3.27 -65.61 -39.01
C GLY A 122 2.53 -64.27 -38.96
N ASP A 123 1.32 -64.20 -39.54
CA ASP A 123 0.42 -63.06 -39.34
C ASP A 123 -0.25 -63.16 -37.95
N GLU A 124 0.34 -62.55 -36.92
CA GLU A 124 -0.38 -62.23 -35.68
C GLU A 124 -0.66 -60.73 -35.61
N ILE A 125 -1.93 -60.38 -35.76
CA ILE A 125 -2.42 -59.00 -35.63
C ILE A 125 -2.56 -58.70 -34.14
N ILE A 126 -1.46 -58.30 -33.51
CA ILE A 126 -1.50 -57.70 -32.17
C ILE A 126 -2.12 -56.31 -32.31
N PRO A 127 -3.21 -55.97 -31.59
CA PRO A 127 -3.68 -54.60 -31.51
C PRO A 127 -2.62 -53.72 -30.87
N ASP A 128 -2.25 -52.63 -31.54
CA ASP A 128 -1.40 -51.59 -30.97
C ASP A 128 -2.23 -50.74 -30.00
N ASP A 129 -2.60 -51.33 -28.87
CA ASP A 129 -3.32 -50.70 -27.75
C ASP A 129 -2.36 -49.77 -26.96
N GLY A 130 -1.54 -49.00 -27.67
CA GLY A 130 -0.76 -47.90 -27.11
C GLY A 130 -1.70 -46.88 -26.44
N PRO A 131 -1.30 -46.29 -25.30
CA PRO A 131 -2.10 -45.26 -24.68
C PRO A 131 -2.25 -44.07 -25.64
N ASP A 132 -3.48 -43.62 -25.85
CA ASP A 132 -3.78 -42.42 -26.62
C ASP A 132 -3.16 -41.22 -25.90
N ASP A 133 -2.02 -40.74 -26.42
CA ASP A 133 -1.24 -39.58 -25.95
C ASP A 133 -2.01 -38.28 -26.23
N THR A 134 -3.19 -38.20 -25.62
CA THR A 134 -4.05 -37.02 -25.54
C THR A 134 -3.23 -35.87 -24.96
N PRO A 135 -2.95 -34.80 -25.73
CA PRO A 135 -2.06 -33.75 -25.28
C PRO A 135 -2.58 -33.13 -23.98
N ALA A 136 -1.75 -33.16 -22.94
CA ALA A 136 -2.08 -32.50 -21.67
C ALA A 136 -2.42 -31.02 -21.95
N PRO A 137 -3.52 -30.49 -21.38
CA PRO A 137 -3.97 -29.14 -21.68
C PRO A 137 -2.85 -28.12 -21.38
N PRO A 138 -2.71 -27.07 -22.21
CA PRO A 138 -1.64 -26.09 -22.04
C PRO A 138 -1.77 -25.44 -20.67
N LYS A 139 -0.65 -25.43 -19.94
CA LYS A 139 -0.57 -24.85 -18.59
C LYS A 139 -0.85 -23.34 -18.64
N PRO A 140 -1.38 -22.75 -17.55
CA PRO A 140 -1.42 -21.30 -17.39
C PRO A 140 -0.04 -20.67 -17.58
N ILE A 141 -0.01 -19.49 -18.19
CA ILE A 141 1.20 -18.66 -18.34
C ILE A 141 1.22 -17.71 -17.16
N ALA A 142 2.30 -17.73 -16.36
CA ALA A 142 2.49 -16.81 -15.24
C ALA A 142 3.55 -15.76 -15.59
N PHE A 143 3.21 -14.50 -15.35
CA PHE A 143 4.09 -13.33 -15.47
C PHE A 143 4.65 -12.95 -14.10
N ASN A 144 5.81 -12.31 -14.07
CA ASN A 144 6.55 -11.94 -12.86
C ASN A 144 5.92 -10.78 -12.08
N ASN A 145 4.91 -10.10 -12.65
CA ASN A 145 4.11 -9.06 -11.99
C ASN A 145 2.71 -9.58 -11.62
N ASP A 146 2.62 -10.81 -11.11
CA ASP A 146 1.41 -11.47 -10.59
C ASP A 146 0.19 -11.48 -11.54
N VAL A 147 0.44 -11.63 -12.85
CA VAL A 147 -0.60 -11.91 -13.84
C VAL A 147 -0.52 -13.36 -14.27
N THR A 148 -1.65 -14.06 -14.32
CA THR A 148 -1.72 -15.45 -14.84
C THR A 148 -2.79 -15.57 -15.92
N LEU A 149 -2.40 -16.03 -17.10
CA LEU A 149 -3.28 -16.25 -18.25
C LEU A 149 -3.52 -17.74 -18.50
N ASP A 150 -4.73 -18.23 -18.23
CA ASP A 150 -5.16 -19.58 -18.60
C ASP A 150 -6.06 -19.55 -19.85
N LYS A 151 -5.47 -19.97 -20.98
CA LYS A 151 -6.15 -20.07 -22.27
C LYS A 151 -7.09 -21.29 -22.39
N THR A 152 -6.96 -22.27 -21.49
CA THR A 152 -7.84 -23.45 -21.40
C THR A 152 -9.10 -23.12 -20.62
N ALA A 153 -8.97 -22.48 -19.46
CA ALA A 153 -10.09 -22.04 -18.62
C ALA A 153 -10.76 -20.74 -19.12
N LYS A 154 -10.08 -19.98 -20.00
CA LYS A 154 -10.44 -18.60 -20.40
C LYS A 154 -10.52 -17.64 -19.22
N THR A 155 -9.52 -17.73 -18.35
CA THR A 155 -9.38 -16.84 -17.19
C THR A 155 -8.08 -16.04 -17.26
N LEU A 156 -8.19 -14.77 -16.88
CA LEU A 156 -7.09 -13.87 -16.61
C LEU A 156 -7.11 -13.57 -15.11
N THR A 157 -6.05 -13.93 -14.41
CA THR A 157 -5.81 -13.53 -13.03
C THR A 157 -4.91 -12.31 -13.02
N ILE A 158 -5.25 -11.26 -12.27
CA ILE A 158 -4.39 -10.11 -11.98
C ILE A 158 -4.29 -10.00 -10.45
N ARG A 159 -3.08 -9.98 -9.89
CA ARG A 159 -2.83 -10.32 -8.48
C ARG A 159 -3.56 -11.65 -8.15
N ASP A 160 -4.39 -11.69 -7.12
CA ASP A 160 -5.17 -12.89 -6.74
C ASP A 160 -6.50 -13.09 -7.52
N SER A 161 -6.75 -12.30 -8.57
CA SER A 161 -8.12 -11.95 -8.97
C SER A 161 -8.54 -12.49 -10.32
N VAL A 162 -9.37 -13.53 -10.30
CA VAL A 162 -9.76 -14.29 -11.49
C VAL A 162 -10.92 -13.63 -12.23
N PHE A 163 -10.63 -13.05 -13.38
CA PHE A 163 -11.60 -12.62 -14.38
C PHE A 163 -11.80 -13.71 -15.43
N SER A 164 -13.04 -13.98 -15.83
CA SER A 164 -13.31 -14.61 -17.12
C SER A 164 -13.03 -13.60 -18.24
N TYR A 165 -12.49 -14.04 -19.38
CA TYR A 165 -12.20 -13.14 -20.50
C TYR A 165 -12.80 -13.60 -21.84
N THR A 166 -13.03 -12.63 -22.73
CA THR A 166 -13.46 -12.85 -24.11
C THR A 166 -12.77 -11.86 -25.03
N GLU A 167 -12.02 -12.39 -26.00
CA GLU A 167 -11.42 -11.62 -27.10
C GLU A 167 -12.53 -11.09 -28.02
N ASN A 168 -12.53 -9.77 -28.26
CA ASN A 168 -13.50 -9.09 -29.10
C ASN A 168 -13.00 -8.99 -30.55
N ALA A 169 -13.91 -8.82 -31.51
CA ALA A 169 -13.58 -8.78 -32.94
C ALA A 169 -12.81 -7.51 -33.39
N ASP A 170 -12.67 -6.53 -32.51
CA ASP A 170 -11.88 -5.30 -32.69
C ASP A 170 -10.46 -5.39 -32.08
N GLY A 171 -10.12 -6.52 -31.44
CA GLY A 171 -8.83 -6.74 -30.78
C GLY A 171 -8.80 -6.39 -29.28
N THR A 172 -9.86 -5.78 -28.74
CA THR A 172 -9.98 -5.54 -27.29
C THR A 172 -10.32 -6.83 -26.54
N ILE A 173 -10.10 -6.88 -25.21
CA ILE A 173 -10.49 -8.03 -24.39
C ILE A 173 -11.54 -7.60 -23.37
N SER A 174 -12.73 -8.19 -23.47
CA SER A 174 -13.77 -8.08 -22.44
C SER A 174 -13.39 -8.91 -21.22
N LEU A 175 -13.32 -8.30 -20.03
CA LEU A 175 -13.21 -9.00 -18.75
C LEU A 175 -14.58 -9.05 -18.05
N GLN A 176 -14.85 -10.14 -17.33
CA GLN A 176 -15.98 -10.24 -16.40
C GLN A 176 -15.59 -10.98 -15.13
N ASP A 177 -15.86 -10.37 -13.97
CA ASP A 177 -15.60 -10.92 -12.64
C ASP A 177 -16.68 -11.92 -12.17
N SER A 178 -16.46 -12.52 -10.99
CA SER A 178 -17.40 -13.45 -10.34
C SER A 178 -18.77 -12.84 -9.99
N ASN A 179 -18.84 -11.51 -9.85
CA ASN A 179 -20.08 -10.77 -9.57
C ASN A 179 -20.79 -10.26 -10.84
N GLY A 180 -20.22 -10.48 -12.02
CA GLY A 180 -20.78 -10.10 -13.32
C GLY A 180 -20.46 -8.67 -13.79
N ARG A 181 -19.65 -7.89 -13.06
CA ARG A 181 -19.11 -6.59 -13.52
C ARG A 181 -18.21 -6.78 -14.73
N LYS A 182 -17.96 -5.71 -15.48
CA LYS A 182 -17.21 -5.76 -16.74
C LYS A 182 -16.19 -4.64 -16.87
N ALA A 183 -15.06 -4.99 -17.45
CA ALA A 183 -14.02 -4.08 -17.90
C ALA A 183 -13.65 -4.41 -19.36
N THR A 184 -12.95 -3.50 -20.02
CA THR A 184 -12.34 -3.76 -21.33
C THR A 184 -10.85 -3.41 -21.28
N ILE A 185 -10.00 -4.37 -21.65
CA ILE A 185 -8.58 -4.13 -21.94
C ILE A 185 -8.47 -3.56 -23.36
N ASN A 186 -7.86 -2.38 -23.46
CA ASN A 186 -7.59 -1.65 -24.70
C ASN A 186 -6.14 -1.83 -25.16
N LEU A 187 -5.19 -2.00 -24.23
CA LEU A 187 -3.77 -2.21 -24.49
C LEU A 187 -3.26 -3.41 -23.70
N TRP A 188 -2.45 -4.24 -24.35
CA TRP A 188 -1.76 -5.39 -23.76
C TRP A 188 -0.33 -5.40 -24.30
N GLN A 189 0.67 -5.24 -23.43
CA GLN A 189 2.09 -5.21 -23.79
C GLN A 189 2.85 -6.24 -22.95
N ILE A 190 3.61 -7.14 -23.59
CA ILE A 190 4.44 -8.16 -22.91
C ILE A 190 5.91 -7.74 -22.99
N ASP A 191 6.60 -7.76 -21.86
CA ASP A 191 8.05 -7.72 -21.81
C ASP A 191 8.60 -9.15 -21.69
N GLU A 192 9.11 -9.70 -22.80
CA GLU A 192 9.72 -11.04 -22.84
C GLU A 192 11.05 -11.13 -22.06
N THR A 193 11.71 -10.00 -21.77
CA THR A 193 12.98 -9.94 -21.03
C THR A 193 12.74 -10.07 -19.53
N ASN A 194 11.75 -9.34 -19.02
CA ASN A 194 11.39 -9.34 -17.60
C ASN A 194 10.27 -10.34 -17.26
N ASN A 195 9.66 -10.98 -18.27
CA ASN A 195 8.47 -11.84 -18.16
C ASN A 195 7.30 -11.13 -17.47
N THR A 196 7.05 -9.85 -17.78
CA THR A 196 5.95 -9.06 -17.20
C THR A 196 4.97 -8.61 -18.27
N VAL A 197 3.76 -8.20 -17.87
CA VAL A 197 2.73 -7.70 -18.79
C VAL A 197 2.10 -6.40 -18.27
N ALA A 198 2.07 -5.37 -19.10
CA ALA A 198 1.30 -4.16 -18.87
C ALA A 198 -0.07 -4.25 -19.56
N LEU A 199 -1.10 -3.80 -18.86
CA LEU A 199 -2.50 -3.83 -19.25
C LEU A 199 -3.09 -2.43 -19.07
N GLU A 200 -3.79 -1.89 -20.07
CA GLU A 200 -4.60 -0.68 -19.90
C GLU A 200 -6.05 -0.94 -20.29
N GLY A 201 -6.97 -0.34 -19.55
CA GLY A 201 -8.40 -0.58 -19.77
C GLY A 201 -9.30 0.56 -19.33
N MET A 202 -10.60 0.33 -19.53
CA MET A 202 -11.66 1.20 -19.06
C MET A 202 -12.83 0.41 -18.48
N SER A 203 -13.65 1.12 -17.71
CA SER A 203 -15.01 0.77 -17.32
C SER A 203 -15.94 0.59 -18.54
N ALA A 204 -17.04 -0.15 -18.36
CA ALA A 204 -18.02 -0.38 -19.41
C ALA A 204 -18.85 0.87 -19.81
N ASP A 205 -18.82 1.93 -18.99
CA ASP A 205 -19.38 3.26 -19.28
C ASP A 205 -18.32 4.28 -19.74
N GLY A 206 -17.04 3.94 -19.63
CA GLY A 206 -15.90 4.80 -19.99
C GLY A 206 -15.56 5.89 -18.96
N ALA A 207 -16.20 5.91 -17.78
CA ALA A 207 -15.94 6.90 -16.73
C ALA A 207 -14.60 6.66 -16.02
N THR A 208 -14.35 5.40 -15.60
CA THR A 208 -13.08 4.98 -15.00
C THR A 208 -12.09 4.49 -16.06
N LYS A 209 -10.83 4.92 -15.94
CA LYS A 209 -9.66 4.32 -16.60
C LYS A 209 -8.81 3.57 -15.58
N TRP A 210 -8.08 2.54 -16.03
CA TRP A 210 -7.14 1.82 -15.19
C TRP A 210 -5.93 1.33 -16.00
N GLN A 211 -4.77 1.27 -15.36
CA GLN A 211 -3.54 0.66 -15.86
C GLN A 211 -3.01 -0.31 -14.79
N TYR A 212 -2.50 -1.46 -15.23
CA TYR A 212 -1.70 -2.36 -14.41
C TYR A 212 -0.36 -2.52 -15.11
N ASN A 213 0.74 -2.07 -14.50
CA ASN A 213 2.00 -1.90 -15.22
C ASN A 213 3.02 -3.03 -14.98
N HIS A 214 4.17 -2.95 -15.65
CA HIS A 214 5.24 -3.96 -15.58
C HIS A 214 5.85 -4.17 -14.18
N ASN A 215 5.68 -3.23 -13.25
CA ASN A 215 6.13 -3.32 -11.85
C ASN A 215 5.10 -3.98 -10.91
N GLY A 216 3.85 -4.20 -11.38
CA GLY A 216 2.76 -4.74 -10.57
C GLY A 216 1.88 -3.68 -9.88
N GLU A 217 2.17 -2.41 -10.12
CA GLU A 217 1.41 -1.23 -9.69
C GLU A 217 0.06 -1.13 -10.43
N LEU A 218 -0.98 -0.70 -9.70
CA LEU A 218 -2.34 -0.51 -10.21
C LEU A 218 -2.73 0.98 -10.11
N VAL A 219 -2.81 1.66 -11.24
CA VAL A 219 -3.19 3.08 -11.35
C VAL A 219 -4.63 3.19 -11.85
N ILE A 220 -5.44 4.02 -11.19
CA ILE A 220 -6.85 4.23 -11.54
C ILE A 220 -7.17 5.73 -11.61
N THR A 221 -8.03 6.11 -12.56
CA THR A 221 -8.57 7.48 -12.63
C THR A 221 -10.08 7.45 -12.84
N GLY A 222 -10.83 8.12 -11.96
CA GLY A 222 -12.28 8.27 -12.00
C GLY A 222 -12.94 8.09 -10.63
N ASP A 223 -14.09 8.72 -10.42
CA ASP A 223 -14.80 8.70 -9.13
C ASP A 223 -15.52 7.36 -8.87
N ASN A 224 -15.89 7.12 -7.60
CA ASN A 224 -16.68 5.97 -7.13
C ASN A 224 -16.04 4.58 -7.39
N THR A 225 -14.71 4.52 -7.50
CA THR A 225 -13.99 3.28 -7.84
C THR A 225 -13.69 2.43 -6.62
N THR A 226 -14.05 1.15 -6.63
CA THR A 226 -13.60 0.19 -5.61
C THR A 226 -12.45 -0.69 -6.12
N VAL A 227 -11.38 -0.83 -5.33
CA VAL A 227 -10.31 -1.83 -5.46
C VAL A 227 -10.42 -2.84 -4.30
N ASN A 228 -10.09 -4.12 -4.52
CA ASN A 228 -10.06 -5.12 -3.45
C ASN A 228 -8.78 -5.95 -3.57
N ASN A 229 -7.77 -5.66 -2.75
CA ASN A 229 -6.51 -6.37 -2.72
C ASN A 229 -6.60 -7.53 -1.72
N THR A 230 -6.85 -8.74 -2.23
CA THR A 230 -7.05 -9.94 -1.40
C THR A 230 -5.79 -10.79 -1.21
N GLY A 231 -4.72 -10.47 -1.94
CA GLY A 231 -3.41 -11.10 -1.83
C GLY A 231 -2.40 -10.16 -1.18
N LYS A 232 -1.25 -10.71 -0.74
CA LYS A 232 -0.16 -9.90 -0.19
C LYS A 232 0.31 -8.87 -1.21
N THR A 233 0.36 -7.62 -0.80
CA THR A 233 0.87 -6.48 -1.57
C THR A 233 2.24 -6.13 -1.01
N ILE A 234 3.25 -6.02 -1.89
CA ILE A 234 4.62 -5.64 -1.52
C ILE A 234 5.01 -4.45 -2.40
N VAL A 235 5.45 -3.36 -1.79
CA VAL A 235 5.94 -2.16 -2.47
C VAL A 235 7.33 -1.83 -1.95
N ASP A 236 8.33 -1.80 -2.83
CA ASP A 236 9.71 -1.50 -2.46
C ASP A 236 10.33 -0.46 -3.39
N GLY A 237 10.92 0.58 -2.80
CA GLY A 237 11.75 1.56 -3.49
C GLY A 237 11.06 2.89 -3.80
N LYS A 238 11.87 3.94 -3.88
CA LYS A 238 11.40 5.32 -3.88
C LYS A 238 10.49 5.66 -5.06
N GLY A 239 9.24 6.00 -4.75
CA GLY A 239 8.22 6.34 -5.75
C GLY A 239 7.69 5.14 -6.54
N ALA A 240 7.79 3.93 -5.98
CA ALA A 240 6.91 2.83 -6.36
C ALA A 240 5.61 2.94 -5.56
N THR A 241 4.47 2.74 -6.22
CA THR A 241 3.16 2.74 -5.58
C THR A 241 2.46 1.39 -5.78
N GLY A 242 1.80 0.87 -4.74
CA GLY A 242 1.04 -0.38 -4.84
C GLY A 242 -0.28 -0.18 -5.55
N THR A 243 -1.10 0.75 -5.07
CA THR A 243 -2.39 1.11 -5.69
C THR A 243 -2.57 2.62 -5.67
N GLU A 244 -2.54 3.27 -6.84
CA GLU A 244 -2.77 4.72 -7.02
C GLU A 244 -4.21 4.96 -7.51
N ILE A 245 -4.95 5.87 -6.90
CA ILE A 245 -6.31 6.24 -7.34
C ILE A 245 -6.50 7.76 -7.34
N ALA A 246 -6.79 8.32 -8.52
CA ALA A 246 -7.21 9.71 -8.67
C ALA A 246 -8.73 9.79 -8.94
N GLY A 247 -9.52 10.09 -7.90
CA GLY A 247 -10.99 10.21 -8.00
C GLY A 247 -11.71 10.21 -6.65
N ASN A 248 -12.81 10.95 -6.54
CA ASN A 248 -13.57 11.11 -5.31
C ASN A 248 -14.42 9.87 -5.00
N ASN A 249 -14.68 9.58 -3.72
CA ASN A 249 -15.42 8.41 -3.25
C ASN A 249 -14.76 7.07 -3.67
N ALA A 250 -13.42 7.05 -3.76
CA ALA A 250 -12.66 5.82 -3.95
C ALA A 250 -12.79 4.89 -2.73
N VAL A 251 -12.76 3.58 -2.93
CA VAL A 251 -12.85 2.58 -1.84
C VAL A 251 -11.80 1.49 -2.05
N VAL A 252 -10.89 1.26 -1.10
CA VAL A 252 -9.87 0.20 -1.19
C VAL A 252 -10.03 -0.80 -0.06
N ASN A 253 -10.42 -2.03 -0.40
CA ASN A 253 -10.50 -3.13 0.55
C ASN A 253 -9.18 -3.91 0.52
N GLN A 254 -8.33 -3.74 1.53
CA GLN A 254 -7.06 -4.44 1.64
C GLN A 254 -7.24 -5.62 2.61
N ASP A 255 -7.61 -6.79 2.08
CA ASP A 255 -7.81 -8.02 2.88
C ASP A 255 -6.52 -8.84 3.02
N GLY A 256 -5.53 -8.63 2.14
CA GLY A 256 -4.21 -9.26 2.20
C GLY A 256 -3.14 -8.36 2.85
N GLU A 257 -2.10 -8.98 3.41
CA GLU A 257 -0.95 -8.29 4.02
C GLU A 257 -0.40 -7.15 3.13
N LEU A 258 0.02 -6.03 3.73
CA LEU A 258 0.56 -4.87 3.04
C LEU A 258 1.96 -4.54 3.57
N ASP A 259 2.99 -4.88 2.80
CA ASP A 259 4.40 -4.61 3.14
C ASP A 259 4.92 -3.45 2.27
N VAL A 260 5.50 -2.42 2.90
CA VAL A 260 6.01 -1.22 2.21
C VAL A 260 7.40 -0.84 2.72
N SER A 261 8.36 -0.66 1.81
CA SER A 261 9.77 -0.34 2.10
C SER A 261 10.42 0.62 1.10
N GLY A 262 11.61 1.12 1.44
CA GLY A 262 12.50 1.84 0.51
C GLY A 262 12.00 3.19 -0.01
N GLY A 263 10.98 3.80 0.60
CA GLY A 263 10.36 5.06 0.17
C GLY A 263 9.20 4.90 -0.82
N GLY A 264 8.53 3.74 -0.83
CA GLY A 264 7.32 3.48 -1.62
C GLY A 264 6.02 3.80 -0.88
N HIS A 265 4.90 3.85 -1.61
CA HIS A 265 3.54 4.06 -1.07
C HIS A 265 2.68 2.79 -1.26
N GLY A 266 2.07 2.26 -0.21
CA GLY A 266 1.24 1.04 -0.30
C GLY A 266 -0.07 1.26 -1.06
N ILE A 267 -0.89 2.15 -0.51
CA ILE A 267 -2.13 2.66 -1.11
C ILE A 267 -2.01 4.19 -1.15
N ASP A 268 -2.30 4.80 -2.30
CA ASP A 268 -2.18 6.24 -2.54
C ASP A 268 -3.47 6.71 -3.24
N ILE A 269 -4.16 7.68 -2.64
CA ILE A 269 -5.46 8.17 -3.15
C ILE A 269 -5.50 9.70 -3.14
N THR A 270 -5.70 10.30 -4.31
CA THR A 270 -6.09 11.71 -4.43
C THR A 270 -7.60 11.80 -4.70
N GLY A 271 -8.40 12.25 -3.74
CA GLY A 271 -9.82 12.48 -3.92
C GLY A 271 -10.65 12.48 -2.63
N ASP A 272 -11.64 13.38 -2.56
CA ASP A 272 -12.49 13.57 -1.38
C ASP A 272 -13.33 12.32 -1.07
N SER A 273 -13.61 12.12 0.22
CA SER A 273 -14.48 11.06 0.75
C SER A 273 -14.04 9.63 0.37
N ALA A 274 -12.73 9.42 0.19
CA ALA A 274 -12.15 8.10 0.00
C ALA A 274 -12.32 7.21 1.25
N THR A 275 -12.30 5.89 1.09
CA THR A 275 -12.36 4.91 2.17
C THR A 275 -11.34 3.80 1.97
N VAL A 276 -10.61 3.42 3.02
CA VAL A 276 -9.67 2.29 2.99
C VAL A 276 -9.97 1.31 4.12
N ASP A 277 -10.45 0.12 3.77
CA ASP A 277 -10.77 -0.98 4.69
C ASP A 277 -9.60 -1.98 4.75
N ASN A 278 -8.58 -1.68 5.56
CA ASN A 278 -7.39 -2.51 5.73
C ASN A 278 -7.56 -3.58 6.83
N LYS A 279 -7.85 -4.81 6.41
CA LYS A 279 -7.95 -6.02 7.26
C LYS A 279 -6.70 -6.90 7.18
N GLY A 280 -5.82 -6.63 6.22
CA GLY A 280 -4.48 -7.20 6.18
C GLY A 280 -3.60 -6.60 7.27
N GLY A 281 -2.67 -7.39 7.82
CA GLY A 281 -1.60 -6.82 8.64
C GLY A 281 -0.71 -5.91 7.78
N MET A 282 -0.37 -4.73 8.30
CA MET A 282 0.41 -3.72 7.59
C MET A 282 1.81 -3.60 8.20
N THR A 283 2.84 -3.70 7.38
CA THR A 283 4.25 -3.51 7.78
C THR A 283 4.86 -2.39 6.94
N VAL A 284 5.30 -1.32 7.59
CA VAL A 284 5.99 -0.19 6.92
C VAL A 284 7.39 -0.02 7.52
N THR A 285 8.39 0.13 6.66
CA THR A 285 9.79 0.38 7.06
C THR A 285 10.46 1.39 6.14
N ASP A 286 11.51 2.01 6.68
CA ASP A 286 12.45 2.92 6.03
C ASP A 286 11.91 4.35 5.80
N PRO A 287 12.79 5.36 5.75
CA PRO A 287 12.38 6.75 5.55
C PRO A 287 11.67 6.98 4.21
N ASP A 288 10.76 7.94 4.19
CA ASP A 288 9.85 8.28 3.09
C ASP A 288 8.82 7.19 2.73
N SER A 289 8.76 6.03 3.40
CA SER A 289 7.76 4.99 3.13
C SER A 289 6.41 5.29 3.81
N ILE A 290 5.29 5.07 3.10
CA ILE A 290 3.94 5.27 3.62
C ILE A 290 3.06 4.05 3.32
N GLY A 291 2.39 3.49 4.34
CA GLY A 291 1.47 2.36 4.18
C GLY A 291 0.20 2.75 3.40
N ILE A 292 -0.53 3.73 3.92
CA ILE A 292 -1.74 4.31 3.32
C ILE A 292 -1.60 5.84 3.29
N GLN A 293 -1.70 6.45 2.11
CA GLN A 293 -1.79 7.91 1.92
C GLN A 293 -3.14 8.28 1.30
N ILE A 294 -3.79 9.32 1.82
CA ILE A 294 -4.98 9.92 1.21
C ILE A 294 -4.87 11.45 1.23
N ASP A 295 -4.90 12.07 0.05
CA ASP A 295 -5.05 13.50 -0.16
C ASP A 295 -6.52 13.80 -0.53
N GLY A 296 -7.33 14.25 0.44
CA GLY A 296 -8.74 14.58 0.23
C GLY A 296 -9.57 14.68 1.53
N ASP A 297 -10.54 15.59 1.54
CA ASP A 297 -11.41 15.84 2.71
C ASP A 297 -12.31 14.64 3.01
N LYS A 298 -12.67 14.43 4.29
CA LYS A 298 -13.62 13.40 4.76
C LYS A 298 -13.20 11.97 4.44
N ALA A 299 -11.90 11.73 4.26
CA ALA A 299 -11.35 10.40 4.08
C ALA A 299 -11.56 9.53 5.34
N VAL A 300 -11.78 8.23 5.13
CA VAL A 300 -12.00 7.25 6.21
C VAL A 300 -11.02 6.08 6.06
N VAL A 301 -10.19 5.81 7.07
CA VAL A 301 -9.32 4.62 7.11
C VAL A 301 -9.73 3.71 8.26
N ASN A 302 -9.88 2.41 7.97
CA ASN A 302 -10.21 1.37 8.95
C ASN A 302 -9.08 0.34 8.96
N ASN A 303 -8.17 0.44 9.93
CA ASN A 303 -7.09 -0.51 10.17
C ASN A 303 -7.57 -1.60 11.13
N ASP A 304 -8.25 -2.61 10.58
CA ASP A 304 -8.68 -3.84 11.27
C ASP A 304 -7.52 -4.83 11.48
N GLY A 305 -6.45 -4.73 10.68
CA GLY A 305 -5.23 -5.52 10.83
C GLY A 305 -4.23 -4.91 11.82
N ASP A 306 -3.36 -5.75 12.39
CA ASP A 306 -2.22 -5.29 13.20
C ASP A 306 -1.21 -4.52 12.33
N ASN A 307 -0.67 -3.42 12.87
CA ASN A 307 0.21 -2.48 12.16
C ASN A 307 1.60 -2.44 12.82
N ALA A 308 2.65 -2.56 12.02
CA ALA A 308 4.05 -2.44 12.44
C ALA A 308 4.77 -1.38 11.60
N ILE A 309 5.08 -0.24 12.21
CA ILE A 309 5.73 0.92 11.56
C ILE A 309 7.13 1.06 12.14
N SER A 310 8.15 1.25 11.29
CA SER A 310 9.54 1.28 11.75
C SER A 310 10.48 2.15 10.90
N ASN A 311 11.66 2.47 11.46
CA ASN A 311 12.78 3.10 10.77
C ASN A 311 12.48 4.45 10.06
N GLY A 312 11.58 5.28 10.59
CA GLY A 312 11.25 6.59 10.03
C GLY A 312 10.16 6.58 8.96
N SER A 313 9.33 5.54 8.93
CA SER A 313 8.18 5.39 8.01
C SER A 313 6.86 5.85 8.64
N THR A 314 5.80 5.97 7.83
CA THR A 314 4.44 6.30 8.30
C THR A 314 3.44 5.19 7.97
N GLY A 315 2.61 4.79 8.95
CA GLY A 315 1.58 3.77 8.76
C GLY A 315 0.43 4.25 7.90
N THR A 316 -0.38 5.16 8.46
CA THR A 316 -1.47 5.86 7.76
C THR A 316 -1.20 7.37 7.77
N GLN A 317 -1.27 8.04 6.62
CA GLN A 317 -1.24 9.49 6.48
C GLN A 317 -2.50 9.98 5.75
N VAL A 318 -3.15 11.02 6.27
CA VAL A 318 -4.27 11.70 5.60
C VAL A 318 -4.06 13.21 5.58
N ASN A 319 -4.23 13.83 4.42
CA ASN A 319 -4.17 15.27 4.22
C ASN A 319 -5.54 15.77 3.74
N GLY A 320 -6.36 16.32 4.65
CA GLY A 320 -7.73 16.75 4.37
C GLY A 320 -8.58 16.94 5.62
N ASP A 321 -9.54 17.86 5.57
CA ASP A 321 -10.40 18.23 6.71
C ASP A 321 -11.50 17.18 6.97
N GLU A 322 -11.98 17.08 8.22
CA GLU A 322 -12.99 16.12 8.67
C GLU A 322 -12.61 14.63 8.45
N ALA A 323 -11.31 14.33 8.33
CA ALA A 323 -10.79 12.96 8.17
C ALA A 323 -11.04 12.08 9.40
N THR A 324 -11.20 10.77 9.20
CA THR A 324 -11.36 9.78 10.28
C THR A 324 -10.44 8.57 10.09
N VAL A 325 -9.64 8.21 11.11
CA VAL A 325 -8.83 6.98 11.12
C VAL A 325 -9.22 6.12 12.32
N ASN A 326 -9.56 4.85 12.06
CA ASN A 326 -9.96 3.86 13.06
C ASN A 326 -8.89 2.76 13.13
N ASN A 327 -8.08 2.76 14.18
CA ASN A 327 -7.05 1.76 14.44
C ASN A 327 -7.63 0.70 15.39
N ASN A 328 -8.27 -0.31 14.80
CA ASN A 328 -8.96 -1.39 15.49
C ASN A 328 -8.01 -2.58 15.78
N GLY A 329 -7.02 -2.79 14.92
CA GLY A 329 -5.88 -3.69 15.14
C GLY A 329 -4.78 -3.03 15.97
N ASN A 330 -3.90 -3.85 16.56
CA ASN A 330 -2.85 -3.35 17.45
C ASN A 330 -1.77 -2.61 16.64
N THR A 331 -1.20 -1.54 17.19
CA THR A 331 -0.25 -0.68 16.46
C THR A 331 1.08 -0.59 17.19
N THR A 332 2.15 -1.06 16.56
CA THR A 332 3.53 -0.89 17.04
C THR A 332 4.26 0.14 16.19
N VAL A 333 4.84 1.14 16.84
CA VAL A 333 5.66 2.18 16.19
C VAL A 333 7.06 2.14 16.82
N ASP A 334 8.06 1.75 16.03
CA ASP A 334 9.43 1.50 16.49
C ASP A 334 10.44 2.48 15.85
N GLY A 335 11.15 3.21 16.70
CA GLY A 335 12.31 4.00 16.32
C GLY A 335 12.01 5.42 15.84
N LYS A 336 13.05 6.24 15.94
CA LYS A 336 13.01 7.68 15.67
C LYS A 336 12.33 8.05 14.33
N ASP A 337 11.44 9.03 14.41
CA ASP A 337 10.69 9.65 13.31
C ASP A 337 9.64 8.73 12.65
N SER A 338 9.49 7.48 13.11
CA SER A 338 8.39 6.58 12.72
C SER A 338 7.05 7.13 13.23
N THR A 339 5.98 7.05 12.42
CA THR A 339 4.64 7.56 12.81
C THR A 339 3.53 6.55 12.51
N GLY A 340 2.73 6.15 13.50
CA GLY A 340 1.65 5.17 13.32
C GLY A 340 0.49 5.71 12.46
N THR A 341 -0.13 6.78 12.92
CA THR A 341 -1.16 7.56 12.20
C THR A 341 -0.77 9.03 12.19
N GLU A 342 -0.87 9.68 11.03
CA GLU A 342 -0.69 11.12 10.84
C GLU A 342 -1.90 11.71 10.11
N ILE A 343 -2.47 12.80 10.63
CA ILE A 343 -3.50 13.58 9.92
C ILE A 343 -3.13 15.06 9.88
N ASN A 344 -3.24 15.67 8.71
CA ASN A 344 -3.11 17.11 8.49
C ASN A 344 -4.45 17.65 7.98
N GLY A 345 -5.26 18.25 8.86
CA GLY A 345 -6.61 18.75 8.56
C GLY A 345 -7.43 19.06 9.82
N ASP A 346 -8.31 20.04 9.74
CA ASP A 346 -9.17 20.48 10.85
C ASP A 346 -10.31 19.47 11.10
N GLN A 347 -10.80 19.40 12.35
CA GLN A 347 -11.86 18.48 12.80
C GLN A 347 -11.54 16.97 12.57
N ALA A 348 -10.26 16.62 12.48
CA ALA A 348 -9.81 15.24 12.32
C ALA A 348 -10.17 14.36 13.53
N ILE A 349 -10.51 13.09 13.29
CA ILE A 349 -10.86 12.11 14.32
C ILE A 349 -9.96 10.88 14.21
N VAL A 350 -9.28 10.51 15.29
CA VAL A 350 -8.57 9.23 15.41
C VAL A 350 -9.19 8.40 16.53
N ASN A 351 -9.52 7.13 16.24
CA ASN A 351 -10.03 6.17 17.21
C ASN A 351 -9.03 5.01 17.32
N ASN A 352 -8.27 4.98 18.41
CA ASN A 352 -7.31 3.93 18.74
C ASN A 352 -8.00 2.91 19.66
N ASP A 353 -8.71 1.95 19.06
CA ASP A 353 -9.43 0.88 19.74
C ASP A 353 -8.54 -0.35 20.00
N GLY A 354 -7.50 -0.56 19.20
CA GLY A 354 -6.45 -1.57 19.41
C GLY A 354 -5.34 -1.09 20.34
N ASP A 355 -4.61 -2.03 20.97
CA ASP A 355 -3.49 -1.68 21.85
C ASP A 355 -2.33 -1.06 21.04
N SER A 356 -1.74 0.01 21.57
CA SER A 356 -0.66 0.79 20.93
C SER A 356 0.63 0.70 21.73
N THR A 357 1.76 0.48 21.04
CA THR A 357 3.11 0.41 21.64
C THR A 357 4.06 1.30 20.84
N ILE A 358 4.61 2.34 21.48
CA ILE A 358 5.45 3.35 20.85
C ILE A 358 6.84 3.33 21.49
N LEU A 359 7.89 3.13 20.68
CA LEU A 359 9.26 2.84 21.12
C LEU A 359 10.31 3.73 20.43
N ASP A 360 11.45 3.92 21.11
CA ASP A 360 12.72 4.45 20.56
C ASP A 360 12.63 5.75 19.72
N GLY A 361 11.66 6.62 20.03
CA GLY A 361 11.49 7.94 19.41
C GLY A 361 10.43 8.04 18.31
N GLY A 362 9.52 7.08 18.20
CA GLY A 362 8.37 7.14 17.30
C GLY A 362 7.17 7.93 17.86
N THR A 363 6.17 8.20 17.02
CA THR A 363 4.87 8.78 17.42
C THR A 363 3.73 7.81 17.09
N GLY A 364 2.84 7.52 18.05
CA GLY A 364 1.67 6.67 17.84
C GLY A 364 0.64 7.31 16.91
N THR A 365 0.03 8.40 17.38
CA THR A 365 -0.89 9.26 16.62
C THR A 365 -0.35 10.68 16.57
N ARG A 366 -0.32 11.32 15.39
CA ARG A 366 -0.07 12.75 15.20
C ARG A 366 -1.24 13.40 14.48
N ILE A 367 -1.71 14.55 14.97
CA ILE A 367 -2.72 15.36 14.29
C ILE A 367 -2.28 16.83 14.23
N THR A 368 -2.34 17.44 13.05
CA THR A 368 -2.16 18.88 12.84
C THR A 368 -3.45 19.48 12.30
N GLY A 369 -4.18 20.23 13.15
CA GLY A 369 -5.48 20.82 12.80
C GLY A 369 -6.29 21.24 14.03
N ASP A 370 -7.07 22.32 13.92
CA ASP A 370 -7.97 22.80 14.97
C ASP A 370 -9.19 21.86 15.13
N ASP A 371 -9.83 21.88 16.31
CA ASP A 371 -11.01 21.06 16.68
C ASP A 371 -10.79 19.52 16.56
N ALA A 372 -9.54 19.06 16.51
CA ALA A 372 -9.18 17.64 16.41
C ALA A 372 -9.61 16.78 17.62
N THR A 373 -9.90 15.50 17.39
CA THR A 373 -10.27 14.52 18.44
C THR A 373 -9.46 13.23 18.33
N ALA A 374 -8.85 12.79 19.44
CA ALA A 374 -8.29 11.45 19.59
C ALA A 374 -9.04 10.67 20.68
N ASN A 375 -9.46 9.44 20.39
CA ASN A 375 -10.12 8.54 21.32
C ASN A 375 -9.28 7.28 21.49
N ASN A 376 -8.64 7.14 22.65
CA ASN A 376 -7.74 6.04 22.99
C ASN A 376 -8.47 5.05 23.90
N SER A 377 -9.21 4.13 23.28
CA SER A 377 -9.95 3.05 23.98
C SER A 377 -9.03 1.86 24.29
N GLY A 378 -8.05 1.59 23.42
CA GLY A 378 -7.00 0.60 23.62
C GLY A 378 -5.91 1.09 24.59
N ASN A 379 -5.14 0.15 25.14
CA ASN A 379 -4.05 0.51 26.06
C ASN A 379 -2.88 1.10 25.26
N THR A 380 -2.19 2.09 25.81
CA THR A 380 -1.09 2.81 25.16
C THR A 380 0.17 2.72 26.02
N THR A 381 1.19 2.03 25.53
CA THR A 381 2.53 2.01 26.13
C THR A 381 3.47 2.90 25.33
N VAL A 382 4.18 3.80 26.01
CA VAL A 382 5.20 4.68 25.43
C VAL A 382 6.50 4.51 26.19
N ASP A 383 7.55 4.04 25.52
CA ASP A 383 8.89 3.88 26.13
C ASP A 383 10.00 4.49 25.26
N GLY A 384 11.04 5.00 25.91
CA GLY A 384 12.21 5.60 25.27
C GLY A 384 12.10 7.09 24.97
N GLN A 385 13.25 7.74 24.88
CA GLN A 385 13.36 9.20 24.84
C GLN A 385 12.73 9.80 23.59
N GLY A 386 11.70 10.65 23.79
CA GLY A 386 11.01 11.34 22.70
C GLY A 386 10.01 10.46 21.95
N SER A 387 9.75 9.25 22.41
CA SER A 387 8.56 8.49 22.00
C SER A 387 7.31 9.25 22.45
N THR A 388 6.29 9.36 21.60
CA THR A 388 5.04 10.08 21.91
C THR A 388 3.81 9.25 21.58
N GLY A 389 2.90 9.03 22.54
CA GLY A 389 1.68 8.24 22.32
C GLY A 389 0.69 8.94 21.39
N THR A 390 0.21 10.11 21.80
CA THR A 390 -0.69 10.98 21.03
C THR A 390 -0.13 12.40 21.00
N GLU A 391 0.15 12.94 19.81
CA GLU A 391 0.66 14.29 19.55
C GLU A 391 -0.42 15.10 18.80
N ILE A 392 -0.84 16.25 19.32
CA ILE A 392 -1.79 17.14 18.61
C ILE A 392 -1.30 18.59 18.58
N ALA A 393 -1.19 19.16 17.38
CA ALA A 393 -0.92 20.56 17.12
C ALA A 393 -2.18 21.26 16.59
N GLY A 394 -2.97 21.85 17.48
CA GLY A 394 -4.28 22.44 17.16
C GLY A 394 -5.06 22.95 18.38
N ASN A 395 -5.83 24.02 18.17
CA ASN A 395 -6.68 24.60 19.21
C ASN A 395 -7.95 23.77 19.42
N ASN A 396 -8.52 23.85 20.63
CA ASN A 396 -9.71 23.11 21.07
C ASN A 396 -9.58 21.56 20.99
N ALA A 397 -8.37 21.03 20.81
CA ALA A 397 -8.13 19.59 20.68
C ALA A 397 -8.70 18.78 21.85
N VAL A 398 -9.31 17.63 21.56
CA VAL A 398 -9.92 16.74 22.57
C VAL A 398 -9.22 15.39 22.56
N VAL A 399 -8.76 14.92 23.73
CA VAL A 399 -8.25 13.55 23.89
C VAL A 399 -9.07 12.81 24.95
N ASN A 400 -9.71 11.71 24.56
CA ASN A 400 -10.38 10.79 25.47
C ASN A 400 -9.46 9.59 25.72
N GLN A 401 -8.91 9.45 26.92
CA GLN A 401 -8.08 8.30 27.30
C GLN A 401 -8.92 7.37 28.19
N ASP A 402 -9.45 6.29 27.61
CA ASP A 402 -10.27 5.28 28.31
C ASP A 402 -9.48 3.99 28.58
N GLY A 403 -8.49 3.66 27.75
CA GLY A 403 -7.53 2.56 27.98
C GLY A 403 -6.38 2.94 28.92
N GLU A 404 -5.63 1.95 29.43
CA GLU A 404 -4.46 2.19 30.30
C GLU A 404 -3.34 2.91 29.55
N LEU A 405 -2.72 3.91 30.19
CA LEU A 405 -1.62 4.71 29.63
C LEU A 405 -0.36 4.48 30.48
N ASP A 406 0.65 3.81 29.92
CA ASP A 406 1.93 3.51 30.59
C ASP A 406 3.07 4.25 29.88
N VAL A 407 3.82 5.10 30.59
CA VAL A 407 4.82 6.01 30.01
C VAL A 407 6.14 5.93 30.77
N SER A 408 7.22 5.56 30.06
CA SER A 408 8.56 5.38 30.62
C SER A 408 9.69 5.93 29.73
N GLY A 409 10.92 5.89 30.24
CA GLY A 409 12.14 6.07 29.44
C GLY A 409 12.38 7.47 28.84
N GLY A 410 11.65 8.50 29.28
CA GLY A 410 11.68 9.84 28.70
C GLY A 410 10.71 10.02 27.52
N GLY A 411 9.65 9.23 27.45
CA GLY A 411 8.54 9.38 26.51
C GLY A 411 7.40 10.27 27.04
N HIS A 412 6.53 10.73 26.14
CA HIS A 412 5.33 11.52 26.43
C HIS A 412 4.06 10.70 26.10
N GLY A 413 3.10 10.60 27.01
CA GLY A 413 1.85 9.85 26.78
C GLY A 413 0.92 10.57 25.80
N ILE A 414 0.41 11.72 26.24
CA ILE A 414 -0.39 12.66 25.48
C ILE A 414 0.33 14.01 25.49
N ASP A 415 0.58 14.59 24.32
CA ASP A 415 1.23 15.89 24.14
C ASP A 415 0.39 16.77 23.21
N ILE A 416 0.02 17.97 23.65
CA ILE A 416 -0.86 18.87 22.90
C ILE A 416 -0.30 20.29 22.90
N THR A 417 -0.10 20.86 21.71
CA THR A 417 0.19 22.29 21.53
C THR A 417 -1.04 23.00 20.95
N GLY A 418 -1.72 23.81 21.76
CA GLY A 418 -2.90 24.57 21.33
C GLY A 418 -3.79 25.09 22.46
N ASP A 419 -4.43 26.24 22.25
CA ASP A 419 -5.32 26.86 23.24
C ASP A 419 -6.60 26.03 23.43
N SER A 420 -7.12 26.03 24.66
CA SER A 420 -8.41 25.43 25.06
C SER A 420 -8.55 23.92 24.83
N ALA A 421 -7.43 23.20 24.71
CA ALA A 421 -7.41 21.74 24.63
C ALA A 421 -8.03 21.07 25.87
N THR A 422 -8.64 19.90 25.70
CA THR A 422 -9.30 19.12 26.76
C THR A 422 -8.82 17.66 26.75
N VAL A 423 -8.39 17.15 27.91
CA VAL A 423 -7.99 15.75 28.08
C VAL A 423 -8.85 15.08 29.15
N ASP A 424 -9.67 14.11 28.75
CA ASP A 424 -10.56 13.31 29.61
C ASP A 424 -9.93 11.93 29.86
N ASN A 425 -9.07 11.85 30.87
CA ASN A 425 -8.32 10.66 31.28
C ASN A 425 -9.11 9.83 32.31
N LYS A 426 -9.81 8.80 31.82
CA LYS A 426 -10.61 7.85 32.59
C LYS A 426 -9.89 6.50 32.77
N GLY A 427 -8.95 6.19 31.89
CA GLY A 427 -8.03 5.06 32.01
C GLY A 427 -7.05 5.22 33.16
N GLY A 428 -6.44 4.12 33.62
CA GLY A 428 -5.34 4.19 34.57
C GLY A 428 -4.08 4.78 33.91
N MET A 429 -3.35 5.64 34.61
CA MET A 429 -2.11 6.24 34.08
C MET A 429 -0.90 5.90 34.96
N THR A 430 0.08 5.22 34.38
CA THR A 430 1.39 4.98 35.00
C THR A 430 2.44 5.86 34.31
N VAL A 431 3.24 6.58 35.10
CA VAL A 431 4.38 7.37 34.60
C VAL A 431 5.63 7.03 35.41
N ALA A 432 6.68 6.62 34.73
CA ALA A 432 7.93 6.18 35.34
C ALA A 432 9.17 6.84 34.72
N ASP A 433 10.19 6.97 35.55
CA ASP A 433 11.53 7.48 35.24
C ASP A 433 11.58 8.98 34.88
N ALA A 434 12.79 9.53 34.91
CA ALA A 434 13.02 10.96 34.70
C ALA A 434 12.70 11.39 33.27
N ASP A 435 12.26 12.65 33.13
CA ASP A 435 11.88 13.30 31.87
C ASP A 435 10.67 12.65 31.13
N SER A 436 10.04 11.61 31.70
CA SER A 436 8.77 11.06 31.20
C SER A 436 7.56 11.89 31.65
N ILE A 437 6.58 12.11 30.76
CA ILE A 437 5.36 12.89 31.05
C ILE A 437 4.10 12.14 30.60
N GLY A 438 3.12 11.97 31.49
CA GLY A 438 1.86 11.30 31.16
C GLY A 438 0.97 12.13 30.23
N ILE A 439 0.66 13.37 30.64
CA ILE A 439 -0.11 14.37 29.87
C ILE A 439 0.66 15.70 29.90
N GLN A 440 1.04 16.23 28.73
CA GLN A 440 1.53 17.60 28.54
C GLN A 440 0.52 18.41 27.71
N ILE A 441 0.27 19.66 28.10
CA ILE A 441 -0.44 20.64 27.27
C ILE A 441 0.26 21.99 27.29
N ASP A 442 0.68 22.47 26.13
CA ASP A 442 1.24 23.80 25.89
C ASP A 442 0.17 24.70 25.23
N GLY A 443 -0.63 25.40 26.06
CA GLY A 443 -1.71 26.28 25.59
C GLY A 443 -2.58 26.87 26.71
N ASP A 444 -3.16 28.06 26.47
CA ASP A 444 -4.00 28.74 27.47
C ASP A 444 -5.37 28.04 27.61
N LYS A 445 -5.95 28.05 28.82
CA LYS A 445 -7.30 27.54 29.16
C LYS A 445 -7.46 26.03 28.97
N ALA A 446 -6.36 25.29 28.91
CA ALA A 446 -6.38 23.84 28.88
C ALA A 446 -7.17 23.22 30.05
N VAL A 447 -7.88 22.13 29.79
CA VAL A 447 -8.67 21.39 30.78
C VAL A 447 -8.19 19.94 30.84
N VAL A 448 -7.85 19.45 32.03
CA VAL A 448 -7.51 18.02 32.25
C VAL A 448 -8.41 17.44 33.31
N ASN A 449 -9.09 16.34 32.99
CA ASN A 449 -9.94 15.58 33.90
C ASN A 449 -9.31 14.19 34.12
N ASN A 450 -8.58 14.04 35.22
CA ASN A 450 -7.99 12.77 35.67
C ASN A 450 -9.02 12.04 36.53
N ASP A 451 -9.95 11.32 35.88
CA ASP A 451 -10.95 10.44 36.51
C ASP A 451 -10.36 9.06 36.87
N GLY A 452 -9.35 8.60 36.13
CA GLY A 452 -8.65 7.34 36.38
C GLY A 452 -7.63 7.40 37.54
N ASP A 453 -7.19 6.22 37.99
CA ASP A 453 -6.16 6.08 39.02
C ASP A 453 -4.75 6.27 38.42
N ASN A 454 -3.93 7.11 39.05
CA ASN A 454 -2.65 7.60 38.55
C ASN A 454 -1.48 7.17 39.46
N ALA A 455 -0.41 6.64 38.88
CA ALA A 455 0.79 6.17 39.58
C ALA A 455 2.06 6.78 38.96
N ILE A 456 2.65 7.77 39.64
CA ILE A 456 3.83 8.51 39.16
C ILE A 456 5.06 8.10 39.99
N SER A 457 6.17 7.76 39.34
CA SER A 457 7.37 7.21 40.00
C SER A 457 8.70 7.64 39.37
N ASN A 458 9.81 7.41 40.08
CA ASN A 458 11.21 7.53 39.63
C ASN A 458 11.64 8.88 38.99
N GLY A 459 10.89 9.96 39.15
CA GLY A 459 11.18 11.27 38.55
C GLY A 459 10.20 11.72 37.45
N GLY A 460 9.22 10.89 37.09
CA GLY A 460 8.22 11.22 36.06
C GLY A 460 7.22 12.29 36.48
N THR A 461 6.47 12.82 35.51
CA THR A 461 5.41 13.82 35.73
C THR A 461 4.06 13.33 35.23
N GLY A 462 3.02 13.30 36.08
CA GLY A 462 1.68 12.83 35.71
C GLY A 462 0.99 13.75 34.70
N THR A 463 0.76 15.00 35.10
CA THR A 463 0.17 16.05 34.26
C THR A 463 1.00 17.33 34.34
N GLN A 464 1.41 17.87 33.20
CA GLN A 464 2.04 19.18 33.07
C GLN A 464 1.19 20.08 32.16
N VAL A 465 0.94 21.33 32.57
CA VAL A 465 0.28 22.32 31.72
C VAL A 465 1.08 23.62 31.70
N ASN A 466 1.40 24.12 30.50
CA ASN A 466 2.18 25.32 30.26
C ASN A 466 1.29 26.37 29.58
N GLY A 467 0.42 27.05 30.35
CA GLY A 467 -0.51 28.06 29.85
C GLY A 467 -1.36 28.74 30.94
N ASP A 468 -1.87 29.94 30.64
CA ASP A 468 -2.71 30.73 31.55
C ASP A 468 -4.13 30.14 31.68
N GLU A 469 -4.80 30.34 32.82
CA GLU A 469 -6.22 29.97 33.05
C GLU A 469 -6.55 28.46 32.92
N ALA A 470 -5.53 27.60 32.93
CA ALA A 470 -5.65 26.16 32.94
C ALA A 470 -6.49 25.61 34.12
N THR A 471 -7.19 24.49 33.91
CA THR A 471 -7.97 23.80 34.94
C THR A 471 -7.63 22.30 34.97
N VAL A 472 -7.12 21.79 36.09
CA VAL A 472 -6.85 20.36 36.30
C VAL A 472 -7.74 19.81 37.41
N ASN A 473 -8.48 18.76 37.11
CA ASN A 473 -9.39 18.07 38.02
C ASN A 473 -8.88 16.65 38.28
N ASN A 474 -8.23 16.43 39.42
CA ASN A 474 -7.78 15.13 39.88
C ASN A 474 -8.89 14.48 40.72
N ASN A 475 -9.71 13.67 40.06
CA ASN A 475 -10.91 13.04 40.61
C ASN A 475 -10.63 11.57 41.02
N GLY A 476 -9.77 10.87 40.28
CA GLY A 476 -9.26 9.54 40.61
C GLY A 476 -8.12 9.56 41.64
N SER A 477 -7.71 8.39 42.11
CA SER A 477 -6.61 8.27 43.09
C SER A 477 -5.29 8.68 42.44
N THR A 478 -4.43 9.41 43.16
CA THR A 478 -3.11 9.81 42.62
C THR A 478 -2.01 9.48 43.62
N THR A 479 -1.16 8.55 43.25
CA THR A 479 0.05 8.17 43.99
C THR A 479 1.28 8.76 43.32
N VAL A 480 2.10 9.50 44.09
CA VAL A 480 3.38 10.03 43.63
C VAL A 480 4.48 9.50 44.55
N ASP A 481 5.37 8.67 44.03
CA ASP A 481 6.44 8.00 44.79
C ASP A 481 7.83 8.34 44.26
N GLY A 482 8.82 8.32 45.14
CA GLY A 482 10.20 8.68 44.86
C GLY A 482 10.45 10.19 44.72
N LYS A 483 11.73 10.56 44.84
CA LYS A 483 12.19 11.95 44.74
C LYS A 483 12.05 12.51 43.32
N ASP A 484 11.69 13.78 43.24
CA ASP A 484 11.52 14.62 42.03
C ASP A 484 10.30 14.27 41.15
N SER A 485 9.72 13.07 41.31
CA SER A 485 8.40 12.69 40.77
C SER A 485 7.32 13.73 41.10
N THR A 486 6.45 14.06 40.14
CA THR A 486 5.44 15.12 40.28
C THR A 486 4.07 14.69 39.76
N GLY A 487 3.01 14.82 40.56
CA GLY A 487 1.64 14.47 40.15
C GLY A 487 1.07 15.47 39.14
N THR A 488 1.01 16.74 39.52
CA THR A 488 0.56 17.86 38.66
C THR A 488 1.55 19.03 38.73
N GLU A 489 1.88 19.61 37.59
CA GLU A 489 2.63 20.86 37.45
C GLU A 489 1.86 21.84 36.55
N ILE A 490 1.77 23.12 36.94
CA ILE A 490 1.19 24.15 36.07
C ILE A 490 2.07 25.41 36.02
N ASN A 491 2.56 25.73 34.81
CA ASN A 491 3.35 26.91 34.51
C ASN A 491 2.48 28.00 33.84
N GLY A 492 1.61 28.66 34.60
CA GLY A 492 0.77 29.76 34.09
C GLY A 492 0.02 30.55 35.17
N ASP A 493 -0.48 31.74 34.83
CA ASP A 493 -1.22 32.62 35.73
C ASP A 493 -2.71 32.21 35.80
N LYS A 494 -3.30 32.31 37.00
CA LYS A 494 -4.74 32.06 37.27
C LYS A 494 -5.20 30.58 37.17
N ALA A 495 -4.28 29.62 37.16
CA ALA A 495 -4.62 28.19 37.13
C ALA A 495 -5.53 27.73 38.29
N ILE A 496 -6.35 26.71 38.03
CA ILE A 496 -7.25 26.06 38.97
C ILE A 496 -6.86 24.58 39.08
N VAL A 497 -6.63 24.09 40.30
CA VAL A 497 -6.43 22.66 40.57
C VAL A 497 -7.46 22.21 41.60
N ASN A 498 -8.30 21.25 41.21
CA ASN A 498 -9.24 20.57 42.10
C ASN A 498 -8.71 19.16 42.36
N ASN A 499 -8.51 18.82 43.64
CA ASN A 499 -8.05 17.50 44.08
C ASN A 499 -9.18 16.87 44.91
N ASP A 500 -10.15 16.25 44.23
CA ASP A 500 -11.31 15.61 44.84
C ASP A 500 -11.08 14.10 45.11
N GLY A 501 -10.11 13.48 44.41
CA GLY A 501 -9.63 12.13 44.65
C GLY A 501 -8.62 12.00 45.81
N ASP A 502 -8.35 10.77 46.23
CA ASP A 502 -7.32 10.48 47.26
C ASP A 502 -5.91 10.74 46.71
N SER A 503 -5.09 11.51 47.43
CA SER A 503 -3.69 11.81 47.03
C SER A 503 -2.69 11.25 48.03
N THR A 504 -1.78 10.40 47.54
CA THR A 504 -0.75 9.70 48.35
C THR A 504 0.65 10.07 47.87
N ILE A 505 1.38 10.84 48.68
CA ILE A 505 2.73 11.33 48.34
C ILE A 505 3.77 10.62 49.21
N LEU A 506 4.77 9.99 48.58
CA LEU A 506 5.78 9.12 49.20
C LEU A 506 7.21 9.55 48.81
N ASP A 507 8.19 9.12 49.62
CA ASP A 507 9.65 9.16 49.44
C ASP A 507 10.32 10.39 48.78
N GLY A 508 9.64 11.54 48.80
CA GLY A 508 10.15 12.84 48.33
C GLY A 508 9.50 13.38 47.06
N GLY A 509 8.39 12.77 46.61
CA GLY A 509 7.60 13.25 45.47
C GLY A 509 6.80 14.52 45.78
N THR A 510 6.20 15.09 44.73
CA THR A 510 5.44 16.35 44.80
C THR A 510 4.02 16.14 44.25
N GLY A 511 2.98 16.47 45.03
CA GLY A 511 1.58 16.26 44.59
C GLY A 511 1.15 17.26 43.51
N THR A 512 1.22 18.55 43.83
CA THR A 512 0.96 19.66 42.90
C THR A 512 2.06 20.70 43.11
N ARG A 513 2.60 21.28 42.03
CA ARG A 513 3.56 22.41 42.08
C ARG A 513 3.15 23.58 41.21
#